data_AF-A0A0N4TAF6-F1
#
_entry.id   AF-A0A0N4TAF6-F1
#
_cell.length_a   1.000
_cell.length_b   1.000
_cell.length_c   1.000
_cell.angle_alpha   90.00
_cell.angle_beta   90.00
_cell.angle_gamma   90.00
#
_symmetry.space_group_name_H-M   'P 1'
#
loop_
_entity.id
_entity.type
_entity.pdbx_description
1 polymer ?
#
loop_
_entity_poly.entity_id
_entity_poly.type
_entity_poly.pdbx_seq_one_letter_code
_entity_poly.pdbx_strand_id
1 'polypeptide(L)'
;ETVSNGEAQAKNVILLQAAAKGVLARKRFANSIRKDFDHLLGAFVNMEKEKELAGCKDVLRLGRLFIQIFEQPCDNQANFLLFRLCQLCRYMILSMSSCNVHKSFASLLLSKNYLQAANRFIISIYSLIISVIHNLQVEKVSDGKMISLFIHFLITFSSANSWAFVRNNAEICCALNQLGNKALTTTIGEELRYIQFSVRPTFV
;
A
#
# COMPACT_ATOMS: atom_id res chain seq x y z
N GLU A 1 -42.64 -31.41 16.18
CA GLU A 1 -42.16 -30.06 15.80
C GLU A 1 -41.02 -29.53 16.68
N THR A 2 -40.94 -29.87 17.97
CA THR A 2 -39.89 -29.38 18.90
C THR A 2 -38.45 -29.85 18.59
N VAL A 3 -38.26 -31.06 18.05
CA VAL A 3 -36.93 -31.60 17.68
C VAL A 3 -36.29 -30.84 16.51
N SER A 4 -37.09 -30.41 15.55
CA SER A 4 -36.64 -29.62 14.38
C SER A 4 -36.10 -28.23 14.76
N ASN A 5 -36.71 -27.61 15.79
CA ASN A 5 -36.29 -26.30 16.27
C ASN A 5 -34.94 -26.34 17.04
N GLY A 6 -34.69 -27.42 17.80
CA GLY A 6 -33.42 -27.60 18.52
C GLY A 6 -32.21 -27.79 17.58
N GLU A 7 -32.38 -28.56 16.51
CA GLU A 7 -31.33 -28.72 15.48
C GLU A 7 -31.06 -27.43 14.70
N ALA A 8 -32.10 -26.65 14.39
CA ALA A 8 -31.95 -25.36 13.74
C ALA A 8 -31.20 -24.35 14.62
N GLN A 9 -31.52 -24.31 15.92
CA GLN A 9 -30.81 -23.46 16.89
C GLN A 9 -29.34 -23.86 17.04
N ALA A 10 -29.03 -25.16 17.13
CA ALA A 10 -27.66 -25.64 17.21
C ALA A 10 -26.83 -25.25 15.97
N LYS A 11 -27.40 -25.37 14.76
CA LYS A 11 -26.76 -24.93 13.50
C LYS A 11 -26.47 -23.43 13.51
N ASN A 12 -27.42 -22.61 13.94
CA ASN A 12 -27.25 -21.16 14.04
C ASN A 12 -26.14 -20.78 15.03
N VAL A 13 -26.06 -21.45 16.19
CA VAL A 13 -25.00 -21.24 17.16
C VAL A 13 -23.63 -21.60 16.58
N ILE A 14 -23.51 -22.72 15.87
CA ILE A 14 -22.26 -23.13 15.21
C ILE A 14 -21.82 -22.09 14.17
N LEU A 15 -22.75 -21.61 13.34
CA LEU A 15 -22.47 -20.58 12.34
C LEU A 15 -22.01 -19.27 12.99
N LEU A 16 -22.70 -18.83 14.05
CA LEU A 16 -22.31 -17.64 14.80
C LEU A 16 -20.92 -17.78 15.42
N GLN A 17 -20.62 -18.93 16.04
CA GLN A 17 -19.31 -19.21 16.62
C GLN A 17 -18.22 -19.25 15.55
N ALA A 18 -18.47 -19.88 14.40
CA ALA A 18 -17.52 -19.91 13.28
C ALA A 18 -17.25 -18.51 12.75
N ALA A 19 -18.29 -17.69 12.57
CA ALA A 19 -18.17 -16.30 12.16
C ALA A 19 -17.35 -15.48 13.17
N ALA A 20 -17.67 -15.59 14.47
CA ALA A 20 -16.95 -14.91 15.54
C ALA A 20 -15.47 -15.31 15.60
N LYS A 21 -15.17 -16.61 15.49
CA LYS A 21 -13.79 -17.12 15.41
C LYS A 21 -13.05 -16.57 14.19
N GLY A 22 -13.72 -16.51 13.04
CA GLY A 22 -13.16 -15.92 11.81
C GLY A 22 -12.84 -14.44 11.96
N VAL A 23 -13.74 -13.64 12.54
CA VAL A 23 -13.52 -12.21 12.82
C VAL A 23 -12.33 -12.03 13.77
N LEU A 24 -12.28 -12.82 14.84
CA LEU A 24 -11.19 -12.74 15.81
C LEU A 24 -9.84 -13.13 15.19
N ALA A 25 -9.81 -14.17 14.36
CA ALA A 25 -8.61 -14.58 13.64
C ALA A 25 -8.10 -13.48 12.69
N ARG A 26 -9.00 -12.87 11.89
CA ARG A 26 -8.65 -11.71 11.03
C ARG A 26 -8.12 -10.53 11.83
N LYS A 27 -8.73 -10.21 12.97
CA LYS A 27 -8.28 -9.13 13.86
C LYS A 27 -6.89 -9.41 14.44
N ARG A 28 -6.64 -10.65 14.89
CA ARG A 28 -5.32 -11.08 15.40
C ARG A 28 -4.26 -11.02 14.29
N PHE A 29 -4.56 -11.52 13.10
CA PHE A 29 -3.69 -11.45 11.95
C PHE A 29 -3.32 -10.00 11.60
N ALA A 30 -4.32 -9.13 11.41
CA ALA A 30 -4.08 -7.73 11.07
C ALA A 30 -3.28 -7.00 12.16
N ASN A 31 -3.50 -7.32 13.44
CA ASN A 31 -2.69 -6.78 14.53
C ASN A 31 -1.24 -7.28 14.49
N SER A 32 -1.00 -8.54 14.12
CA SER A 32 0.37 -9.07 13.91
C SER A 32 1.07 -8.30 12.80
N ILE A 33 0.43 -8.13 11.65
CA ILE A 33 0.98 -7.38 10.52
C ILE A 33 1.31 -5.94 10.91
N ARG A 34 0.44 -5.26 11.69
CA ARG A 34 0.71 -3.91 12.18
C ARG A 34 1.94 -3.85 13.10
N LYS A 35 2.11 -4.82 14.00
CA LYS A 35 3.28 -4.90 14.88
C LYS A 35 4.57 -5.12 14.09
N ASP A 36 4.54 -6.06 13.14
CA ASP A 36 5.68 -6.33 12.26
C ASP A 36 6.02 -5.10 11.43
N PHE A 37 5.00 -4.37 10.97
CA PHE A 37 5.15 -3.13 10.22
C PHE A 37 5.79 -2.04 11.07
N ASP A 38 5.29 -1.82 12.28
CA ASP A 38 5.83 -0.81 13.19
C ASP A 38 7.28 -1.14 13.59
N HIS A 39 7.62 -2.43 13.74
CA HIS A 39 9.00 -2.86 13.97
C HIS A 39 9.90 -2.56 12.77
N LEU A 40 9.45 -2.85 11.54
CA LEU A 40 10.26 -2.69 10.33
C LEU A 40 10.37 -1.24 9.86
N LEU A 41 9.30 -0.46 10.00
CA LEU A 41 9.13 0.85 9.36
C LEU A 41 8.76 1.98 10.34
N GLY A 42 8.62 1.69 11.63
CA GLY A 42 8.23 2.66 12.66
C GLY A 42 9.13 3.89 12.72
N ALA A 43 10.42 3.72 12.43
CA ALA A 43 11.40 4.80 12.42
C ALA A 43 11.20 5.82 11.28
N PHE A 44 10.45 5.50 10.22
CA PHE A 44 10.28 6.36 9.02
C PHE A 44 9.22 7.46 9.20
N VAL A 45 9.32 8.22 10.29
CA VAL A 45 8.41 9.34 10.61
C VAL A 45 8.67 10.61 9.78
N ASN A 46 9.87 10.77 9.24
CA ASN A 46 10.32 11.89 8.42
C ASN A 46 11.29 11.41 7.31
N MET A 47 11.73 12.31 6.44
CA MET A 47 12.60 12.02 5.29
C MET A 47 14.11 12.09 5.61
N GLU A 48 14.51 11.88 6.86
CA GLU A 48 15.93 11.87 7.25
C GLU A 48 16.69 10.70 6.62
N LYS A 49 17.84 11.00 6.03
CA LYS A 49 18.66 10.03 5.26
C LYS A 49 19.54 9.14 6.13
N GLU A 50 19.73 9.49 7.40
CA GLU A 50 20.63 8.77 8.34
C GLU A 50 20.01 7.48 8.90
N LYS A 51 18.78 7.14 8.51
CA LYS A 51 18.09 5.96 8.99
C LYS A 51 18.61 4.71 8.30
N GLU A 52 18.86 3.66 9.09
CA GLU A 52 19.16 2.36 8.53
C GLU A 52 17.93 1.85 7.75
N LEU A 53 18.12 1.61 6.46
CA LEU A 53 17.06 1.06 5.61
C LEU A 53 16.80 -0.39 6.00
N ALA A 54 15.54 -0.80 6.05
CA ALA A 54 15.14 -2.21 6.09
C ALA A 54 15.51 -2.95 4.79
N GLY A 55 15.54 -4.28 4.84
CA GLY A 55 15.71 -5.12 3.65
C GLY A 55 14.55 -4.97 2.68
N CYS A 56 14.82 -4.68 1.41
CA CYS A 56 13.78 -4.41 0.41
C CYS A 56 12.84 -5.61 0.18
N LYS A 57 13.36 -6.84 0.28
CA LYS A 57 12.55 -8.07 0.20
C LYS A 57 11.57 -8.20 1.36
N ASP A 58 11.99 -7.84 2.57
CA ASP A 58 11.13 -7.86 3.76
C ASP A 58 10.03 -6.81 3.64
N VAL A 59 10.39 -5.62 3.15
CA VAL A 59 9.40 -4.56 2.88
C VAL A 59 8.42 -4.96 1.78
N LEU A 60 8.86 -5.61 0.71
CA LEU A 60 7.94 -6.12 -0.32
C LEU A 60 6.98 -7.17 0.27
N ARG A 61 7.50 -8.11 1.07
CA ARG A 61 6.68 -9.17 1.69
C ARG A 61 5.64 -8.58 2.64
N LEU A 62 6.10 -7.76 3.59
CA LEU A 62 5.25 -7.18 4.62
C LEU A 62 4.31 -6.11 4.06
N GLY A 63 4.80 -5.29 3.14
CA GLY A 63 4.01 -4.27 2.46
C GLY A 63 2.81 -4.86 1.72
N ARG A 64 2.96 -5.99 1.03
CA ARG A 64 1.82 -6.67 0.39
C ARG A 64 0.75 -7.12 1.39
N LEU A 65 1.15 -7.61 2.57
CA LEU A 65 0.22 -7.96 3.65
C LEU A 65 -0.43 -6.71 4.25
N PHE A 66 0.33 -5.62 4.37
CA PHE A 66 -0.18 -4.33 4.83
C PHE A 66 -1.28 -3.80 3.90
N ILE A 67 -1.11 -3.86 2.58
CA ILE A 67 -2.14 -3.42 1.61
C ILE A 67 -3.44 -4.21 1.83
N GLN A 68 -3.37 -5.53 2.01
CA GLN A 68 -4.56 -6.37 2.24
C GLN A 68 -5.34 -5.97 3.50
N ILE A 69 -4.65 -5.58 4.57
CA ILE A 69 -5.32 -5.14 5.80
C ILE A 69 -5.74 -3.66 5.76
N PHE A 70 -5.21 -2.89 4.81
CA PHE A 70 -5.60 -1.50 4.57
C PHE A 70 -7.00 -1.44 3.93
N GLU A 71 -7.29 -2.33 2.98
CA GLU A 71 -8.59 -2.46 2.31
C GLU A 71 -9.69 -2.99 3.24
N GLN A 72 -9.34 -3.52 4.42
CA GLN A 72 -10.27 -4.03 5.42
C GLN A 72 -10.14 -3.26 6.75
N PRO A 73 -10.39 -1.94 6.76
CA PRO A 73 -10.27 -1.16 7.98
C PRO A 73 -11.33 -1.61 8.98
N CYS A 74 -10.91 -1.75 10.24
CA CYS A 74 -11.84 -1.69 11.37
C CYS A 74 -12.01 -0.20 11.69
N ASP A 75 -13.25 0.28 11.87
CA ASP A 75 -13.62 1.71 11.88
C ASP A 75 -12.70 2.62 12.72
N ASN A 76 -12.11 2.11 13.80
CA ASN A 76 -11.28 2.89 14.71
C ASN A 76 -9.78 2.99 14.31
N GLN A 77 -9.36 2.43 13.16
CA GLN A 77 -7.93 2.30 12.80
C GLN A 77 -7.51 3.01 11.51
N ALA A 78 -8.44 3.66 10.80
CA ALA A 78 -8.16 4.31 9.51
C ALA A 78 -6.98 5.30 9.56
N ASN A 79 -6.96 6.19 10.57
CA ASN A 79 -5.89 7.17 10.73
C ASN A 79 -4.51 6.54 10.98
N PHE A 80 -4.46 5.45 11.75
CA PHE A 80 -3.20 4.74 12.03
C PHE A 80 -2.69 3.97 10.80
N LEU A 81 -3.60 3.46 9.97
CA LEU A 81 -3.24 2.84 8.69
C LEU A 81 -2.71 3.89 7.71
N LEU A 82 -3.33 5.07 7.64
CA LEU A 82 -2.85 6.18 6.82
C LEU A 82 -1.44 6.65 7.24
N PHE A 83 -1.18 6.74 8.54
CA PHE A 83 0.16 7.07 9.05
C PHE A 83 1.21 6.01 8.64
N ARG A 84 0.86 4.73 8.71
CA ARG A 84 1.73 3.63 8.25
C ARG A 84 1.96 3.67 6.75
N LEU A 85 0.94 4.00 5.95
CA LEU A 85 1.10 4.21 4.51
C LEU A 85 2.14 5.31 4.23
N CYS A 86 2.13 6.40 5.01
CA CYS A 86 3.14 7.44 4.90
C CYS A 86 4.55 6.89 5.23
N GLN A 87 4.71 6.11 6.30
CA GLN A 87 6.01 5.49 6.64
C GLN A 87 6.53 4.58 5.51
N LEU A 88 5.65 3.77 4.91
CA LEU A 88 5.98 2.95 3.74
C LEU A 88 6.46 3.81 2.57
N CYS A 89 5.72 4.88 2.25
CA CYS A 89 6.11 5.79 1.16
C CYS A 89 7.48 6.44 1.42
N ARG A 90 7.74 6.89 2.66
CA ARG A 90 9.04 7.48 3.03
C ARG A 90 10.18 6.48 2.87
N TYR A 91 10.03 5.26 3.38
CA TYR A 91 11.02 4.20 3.19
C TYR A 91 11.28 3.94 1.71
N MET A 92 10.21 3.74 0.92
CA MET A 92 10.31 3.41 -0.49
C MET A 92 11.10 4.48 -1.24
N ILE A 93 10.76 5.77 -1.05
CA ILE A 93 11.48 6.89 -1.66
C ILE A 93 12.96 6.90 -1.25
N LEU A 94 13.25 6.83 0.06
CA LEU A 94 14.63 6.82 0.57
C LEU A 94 15.44 5.64 0.02
N SER A 95 14.82 4.47 -0.13
CA SER A 95 15.46 3.27 -0.64
C SER A 95 15.96 3.43 -2.09
N MET A 96 15.31 4.27 -2.90
CA MET A 96 15.72 4.53 -4.29
C MET A 96 17.04 5.30 -4.39
N SER A 97 17.44 5.97 -3.31
CA SER A 97 18.73 6.67 -3.20
C SER A 97 19.88 5.75 -2.77
N SER A 98 19.58 4.53 -2.32
CA SER A 98 20.59 3.56 -1.89
C SER A 98 21.15 2.78 -3.08
N CYS A 99 22.48 2.58 -3.11
CA CYS A 99 23.16 1.68 -4.04
C CYS A 99 23.30 0.24 -3.49
N ASN A 100 22.79 -0.05 -2.29
CA ASN A 100 22.87 -1.38 -1.71
C ASN A 100 21.74 -2.27 -2.25
N VAL A 101 22.09 -3.39 -2.87
CA VAL A 101 21.15 -4.34 -3.53
C VAL A 101 20.13 -4.90 -2.54
N HIS A 102 20.49 -5.11 -1.28
CA HIS A 102 19.57 -5.65 -0.28
C HIS A 102 18.63 -4.60 0.31
N LYS A 103 18.98 -3.32 0.23
CA LYS A 103 18.24 -2.23 0.87
C LYS A 103 17.45 -1.37 -0.13
N SER A 104 17.89 -1.29 -1.38
CA SER A 104 17.22 -0.48 -2.41
C SER A 104 16.06 -1.22 -3.06
N PHE A 105 14.88 -0.60 -3.09
CA PHE A 105 13.73 -1.17 -3.76
C PHE A 105 13.91 -1.25 -5.29
N ALA A 106 14.74 -0.38 -5.89
CA ALA A 106 15.08 -0.42 -7.31
C ALA A 106 15.66 -1.79 -7.72
N SER A 107 16.41 -2.45 -6.83
CA SER A 107 17.00 -3.77 -7.10
C SER A 107 15.94 -4.86 -7.39
N LEU A 108 14.75 -4.74 -6.81
CA LEU A 108 13.66 -5.69 -7.01
C LEU A 108 13.05 -5.53 -8.41
N LEU A 109 12.99 -4.29 -8.90
CA LEU A 109 12.53 -3.98 -10.26
C LEU A 109 13.54 -4.40 -11.33
N LEU A 110 14.82 -4.56 -10.96
CA LEU A 110 15.85 -5.09 -11.86
C LEU A 110 15.99 -6.61 -11.78
N SER A 111 15.32 -7.27 -10.83
CA SER A 111 15.43 -8.70 -10.64
C SER A 111 14.33 -9.44 -11.37
N LYS A 112 14.69 -10.39 -12.26
CA LYS A 112 13.71 -11.25 -12.96
C LYS A 112 12.75 -11.98 -12.00
N ASN A 113 13.22 -12.34 -10.80
CA ASN A 113 12.43 -13.08 -9.81
C ASN A 113 11.43 -12.20 -9.06
N TYR A 114 11.67 -10.89 -9.00
CA TYR A 114 10.87 -9.97 -8.16
C TYR A 114 10.19 -8.85 -8.95
N LEU A 115 10.60 -8.57 -10.19
CA LEU A 115 10.11 -7.48 -11.03
C LEU A 115 8.58 -7.44 -11.06
N GLN A 116 7.93 -8.55 -11.37
CA GLN A 116 6.47 -8.61 -11.47
C GLN A 116 5.80 -8.33 -10.12
N ALA A 117 6.31 -8.92 -9.03
CA ALA A 117 5.74 -8.75 -7.70
C ALA A 117 5.95 -7.31 -7.18
N ALA A 118 7.13 -6.73 -7.42
CA ALA A 118 7.46 -5.36 -7.05
C ALA A 118 6.64 -4.34 -7.85
N ASN A 119 6.47 -4.55 -9.16
CA ASN A 119 5.65 -3.68 -9.99
C ASN A 119 4.17 -3.71 -9.54
N ARG A 120 3.61 -4.91 -9.31
CA ARG A 120 2.24 -5.03 -8.77
C ARG A 120 2.09 -4.34 -7.42
N PHE A 121 3.10 -4.45 -6.56
CA PHE A 121 3.09 -3.77 -5.27
C PHE A 121 3.07 -2.24 -5.40
N ILE A 122 3.86 -1.66 -6.31
CA ILE A 122 3.83 -0.22 -6.61
C ILE A 122 2.46 0.21 -7.12
N ILE A 123 1.86 -0.55 -8.05
CA ILE A 123 0.51 -0.28 -8.55
C ILE A 123 -0.50 -0.25 -7.41
N SER A 124 -0.45 -1.24 -6.51
CA SER A 124 -1.34 -1.24 -5.34
C SER A 124 -1.13 -0.04 -4.41
N ILE A 125 0.11 0.44 -4.25
CA ILE A 125 0.37 1.68 -3.49
C ILE A 125 -0.22 2.89 -4.23
N TYR A 126 -0.08 2.98 -5.55
CA TYR A 126 -0.72 4.04 -6.33
C TYR A 126 -2.23 4.06 -6.13
N SER A 127 -2.89 2.89 -6.19
CA SER A 127 -4.33 2.77 -5.97
C SER A 127 -4.72 3.26 -4.58
N LEU A 128 -3.97 2.86 -3.54
CA LEU A 128 -4.20 3.30 -2.17
C LEU A 128 -3.98 4.80 -2.00
N ILE A 129 -2.93 5.37 -2.59
CA ILE A 129 -2.68 6.81 -2.54
C ILE A 129 -3.84 7.57 -3.16
N ILE A 130 -4.28 7.16 -4.34
CA ILE A 130 -5.39 7.82 -5.05
C ILE A 130 -6.70 7.71 -4.25
N SER A 131 -6.99 6.57 -3.64
CA SER A 131 -8.22 6.41 -2.85
C SER A 131 -8.24 7.24 -1.56
N VAL A 132 -7.08 7.53 -0.97
CA VAL A 132 -7.00 8.35 0.26
C VAL A 132 -6.84 9.84 -0.02
N ILE A 133 -6.21 10.24 -1.13
CA ILE A 133 -5.88 11.65 -1.39
C ILE A 133 -7.13 12.54 -1.49
N HIS A 134 -8.24 12.00 -1.99
CA HIS A 134 -9.54 12.67 -2.07
C HIS A 134 -10.09 13.08 -0.68
N ASN A 135 -9.72 12.35 0.37
CA ASN A 135 -10.20 12.61 1.73
C ASN A 135 -9.31 13.62 2.50
N LEU A 136 -8.23 14.10 1.90
CA LEU A 136 -7.27 15.01 2.53
C LEU A 136 -7.58 16.47 2.18
N GLN A 137 -7.45 17.35 3.18
CA GLN A 137 -7.68 18.79 3.02
C GLN A 137 -6.35 19.53 2.96
N VAL A 138 -6.08 20.26 1.88
CA VAL A 138 -4.78 20.90 1.68
C VAL A 138 -4.53 22.03 2.69
N GLU A 139 -5.60 22.65 3.21
CA GLU A 139 -5.59 23.73 4.19
C GLU A 139 -5.09 23.23 5.55
N LYS A 140 -5.28 21.94 5.85
CA LYS A 140 -4.77 21.31 7.06
C LYS A 140 -3.30 20.95 6.88
N VAL A 141 -2.42 21.63 7.61
CA VAL A 141 -0.95 21.50 7.48
C VAL A 141 -0.45 20.04 7.50
N SER A 142 -1.02 19.18 8.36
CA SER A 142 -0.63 17.76 8.41
C SER A 142 -1.04 16.99 7.16
N ASP A 143 -2.20 17.30 6.59
CA ASP A 143 -2.72 16.67 5.37
C ASP A 143 -1.95 17.20 4.15
N GLY A 144 -1.65 18.51 4.10
CA GLY A 144 -0.76 19.09 3.09
C GLY A 144 0.63 18.43 3.03
N LYS A 145 1.21 18.10 4.20
CA LYS A 145 2.46 17.32 4.27
C LYS A 145 2.30 15.88 3.75
N MET A 146 1.15 15.24 4.00
CA MET A 146 0.85 13.90 3.47
C MET A 146 0.66 13.92 1.95
N ILE A 147 -0.08 14.89 1.42
CA ILE A 147 -0.26 15.11 -0.02
C ILE A 147 1.10 15.30 -0.70
N SER A 148 1.96 16.17 -0.15
CA SER A 148 3.31 16.40 -0.69
C SER A 148 4.15 15.12 -0.71
N LEU A 149 4.10 14.31 0.36
CA LEU A 149 4.78 13.01 0.41
C LEU A 149 4.26 12.05 -0.65
N PHE A 150 2.94 11.96 -0.84
CA PHE A 150 2.35 11.09 -1.84
C PHE A 150 2.73 11.53 -3.26
N ILE A 151 2.71 12.83 -3.56
CA ILE A 151 3.18 13.35 -4.84
C ILE A 151 4.66 13.00 -5.06
N HIS A 152 5.51 13.16 -4.04
CA HIS A 152 6.91 12.77 -4.12
C HIS A 152 7.08 11.26 -4.39
N PHE A 153 6.25 10.41 -3.80
CA PHE A 153 6.22 8.98 -4.11
C PHE A 153 5.85 8.72 -5.57
N LEU A 154 4.75 9.32 -6.06
CA LEU A 154 4.27 9.16 -7.44
C LEU A 154 5.32 9.59 -8.47
N ILE A 155 6.00 10.72 -8.24
CA ILE A 155 7.08 11.20 -9.09
C ILE A 155 8.28 10.25 -9.04
N THR A 156 8.68 9.83 -7.84
CA THR A 156 9.82 8.92 -7.66
C THR A 156 9.61 7.61 -8.40
N PHE A 157 8.41 7.03 -8.38
CA PHE A 157 8.15 5.73 -9.00
C PHE A 157 7.64 5.82 -10.46
N SER A 158 7.35 7.00 -10.97
CA SER A 158 7.08 7.23 -12.40
C SER A 158 8.33 7.65 -13.20
N SER A 159 9.42 8.02 -12.53
CA SER A 159 10.70 8.39 -13.14
C SER A 159 11.91 7.80 -12.42
N ALA A 160 12.64 6.93 -13.12
CA ALA A 160 13.89 6.29 -12.70
C ALA A 160 15.13 7.20 -12.80
N ASN A 161 14.99 8.42 -13.32
CA ASN A 161 16.11 9.33 -13.56
C ASN A 161 16.88 9.70 -12.28
N SER A 162 16.22 9.65 -11.12
CA SER A 162 16.84 9.96 -9.82
C SER A 162 17.33 8.70 -9.07
N TRP A 163 17.06 7.50 -9.58
CA TRP A 163 17.36 6.25 -8.87
C TRP A 163 18.85 5.96 -8.92
N ALA A 164 19.47 5.78 -7.76
CA ALA A 164 20.92 5.64 -7.66
C ALA A 164 21.48 4.46 -8.48
N PHE A 165 20.70 3.37 -8.59
CA PHE A 165 21.06 2.16 -9.34
C PHE A 165 21.11 2.31 -10.85
N VAL A 166 20.27 3.17 -11.43
CA VAL A 166 20.02 3.14 -12.88
C VAL A 166 20.20 4.48 -13.57
N ARG A 167 20.30 5.59 -12.82
CA ARG A 167 20.42 6.96 -13.38
C ARG A 167 21.52 7.15 -14.43
N ASN A 168 22.55 6.30 -14.41
CA ASN A 168 23.67 6.33 -15.36
C ASN A 168 23.47 5.41 -16.58
N ASN A 169 22.36 4.69 -16.68
CA ASN A 169 22.01 3.79 -17.78
C ASN A 169 20.70 4.23 -18.43
N ALA A 170 20.81 4.95 -19.55
CA ALA A 170 19.67 5.57 -20.23
C ALA A 170 18.64 4.55 -20.73
N GLU A 171 19.09 3.38 -21.21
CA GLU A 171 18.21 2.33 -21.72
C GLU A 171 17.35 1.73 -20.60
N ILE A 172 17.97 1.39 -19.47
CA ILE A 172 17.27 0.86 -18.30
C ILE A 172 16.33 1.92 -17.71
N CYS A 173 16.77 3.17 -17.62
CA CYS A 173 15.90 4.28 -17.19
C CYS A 173 14.69 4.43 -18.11
N CYS A 174 14.87 4.39 -19.42
CA CYS A 174 13.76 4.48 -20.38
C CYS A 174 12.74 3.36 -20.18
N ALA A 175 13.19 2.11 -20.06
CA ALA A 175 12.31 0.97 -19.82
C ALA A 175 11.54 1.08 -18.49
N LEU A 176 12.22 1.47 -17.41
CA LEU A 176 11.61 1.65 -16.09
C LEU A 176 10.63 2.84 -16.07
N ASN A 177 10.94 3.93 -16.76
CA ASN A 177 10.05 5.07 -16.92
C ASN A 177 8.76 4.65 -17.64
N GLN A 178 8.86 3.86 -18.72
CA GLN A 178 7.69 3.35 -19.42
C GLN A 178 6.82 2.48 -18.49
N LEU A 179 7.45 1.59 -17.71
CA LEU A 179 6.76 0.73 -16.76
C LEU A 179 6.07 1.53 -15.65
N GLY A 180 6.77 2.48 -15.02
CA GLY A 180 6.25 3.33 -13.95
C GLY A 180 5.13 4.26 -14.41
N ASN A 181 5.29 4.90 -15.57
CA ASN A 181 4.24 5.75 -16.16
C ASN A 181 3.02 4.93 -16.55
N LYS A 182 3.19 3.78 -17.21
CA LYS A 182 2.07 2.89 -17.53
C LYS A 182 1.30 2.47 -16.28
N ALA A 183 2.01 2.05 -15.22
CA ALA A 183 1.42 1.71 -13.94
C ALA A 183 0.59 2.88 -13.36
N LEU A 184 1.15 4.09 -13.34
CA LEU A 184 0.46 5.27 -12.82
C LEU A 184 -0.77 5.64 -13.65
N THR A 185 -0.64 5.72 -14.98
CA THR A 185 -1.75 6.06 -15.88
C THR A 185 -2.86 5.04 -15.84
N THR A 186 -2.55 3.74 -15.78
CA THR A 186 -3.57 2.69 -15.63
C THR A 186 -4.35 2.88 -14.33
N THR A 187 -3.65 3.15 -13.23
CA THR A 187 -4.30 3.32 -11.92
C THR A 187 -5.21 4.56 -11.89
N ILE A 188 -4.72 5.70 -12.39
CA ILE A 188 -5.53 6.93 -12.48
C ILE A 188 -6.75 6.72 -13.41
N GLY A 189 -6.55 6.05 -14.54
CA GLY A 189 -7.60 5.79 -15.52
C GLY A 189 -8.65 4.76 -15.06
N GLU A 190 -8.31 3.87 -14.13
CA GLU A 190 -9.27 2.99 -13.46
C GLU A 190 -10.15 3.77 -12.47
N GLU A 191 -9.56 4.68 -11.70
CA GLU A 191 -10.34 5.50 -10.77
C GLU A 191 -11.31 6.44 -11.51
N LEU A 192 -10.83 7.14 -12.53
CA LEU A 192 -11.69 8.02 -13.33
C LEU A 192 -12.88 7.28 -13.94
N ARG A 193 -12.70 6.00 -14.32
CA ARG A 193 -13.80 5.14 -14.79
C ARG A 193 -14.79 4.84 -13.67
N TYR A 194 -14.32 4.51 -12.47
CA TYR A 194 -15.20 4.26 -11.32
C TYR A 194 -16.01 5.49 -10.93
N ILE A 195 -15.39 6.68 -10.88
CA ILE A 195 -16.09 7.96 -10.66
C ILE A 195 -17.14 8.21 -11.76
N GLN A 196 -16.80 7.99 -13.04
CA GLN A 196 -17.75 8.15 -14.15
C GLN A 196 -18.97 7.23 -14.03
N PHE A 197 -18.78 5.96 -13.63
CA PHE A 197 -19.89 5.03 -13.40
C PHE A 197 -20.71 5.37 -12.14
N SER A 198 -20.11 6.01 -11.13
CA SER A 198 -20.81 6.43 -9.93
C SER A 198 -21.64 7.71 -10.10
N VAL A 199 -21.43 8.49 -11.17
CA VAL A 199 -21.98 9.86 -11.29
C VAL A 199 -23.22 9.99 -12.22
N ARG A 200 -23.68 8.99 -12.99
CA ARG A 200 -25.01 9.07 -13.64
C ARG A 200 -25.74 7.73 -13.90
N PRO A 201 -27.09 7.66 -13.84
CA PRO A 201 -28.04 8.67 -13.32
C PRO A 201 -29.04 8.14 -12.27
N THR A 202 -29.34 8.99 -11.28
CA THR A 202 -30.68 9.09 -10.70
C THR A 202 -31.66 9.38 -11.84
N PHE A 203 -32.53 8.40 -12.11
CA PHE A 203 -33.66 8.57 -13.01
C PHE A 203 -34.63 9.57 -12.36
N VAL A 204 -34.94 10.65 -13.10
CA VAL A 204 -36.19 11.41 -12.98
C VAL A 204 -37.22 10.70 -13.84
#